data_AF-T1GD42-F1
#
_entry.id   AF-T1GD42-F1
#
_cell.length_a   1.000
_cell.length_b   1.000
_cell.length_c   1.000
_cell.angle_alpha   90.00
_cell.angle_beta   90.00
_cell.angle_gamma   90.00
#
_symmetry.space_group_name_H-M   'P 1'
#
loop_
_entity.id
_entity.type
_entity.pdbx_description
1 polymer ?
#
loop_
_entity_poly.entity_id
_entity_poly.type
_entity_poly.pdbx_seq_one_letter_code
_entity_poly.pdbx_strand_id
1 'polypeptide(L)'
;SLISDSLNLSTKTEIFNISLKIQICLKEKIPKGTDIFMNTEEIMKESKNYPEPLRFIPERWLRENNEIKSKCPHARKSEHPFVYMPFGFGPRMCIGKRIVDLELEIGLTKILRHYKIEYNYPPEEVFTSYLINTPKAPLKFKFTDL
;
A
#
# COMPACT_ATOMS: atom_id res chain seq x y z
N SER A 1 -0.37 -3.12 10.14
CA SER A 1 -0.90 -4.23 9.32
C SER A 1 -2.05 -3.78 8.45
N LEU A 2 -3.19 -3.38 9.03
CA LEU A 2 -4.39 -2.96 8.29
C LEU A 2 -4.12 -1.84 7.28
N ILE A 3 -3.53 -0.74 7.74
CA ILE A 3 -3.19 0.42 6.90
C ILE A 3 -2.23 0.00 5.77
N SER A 4 -1.23 -0.82 6.11
CA SER A 4 -0.18 -1.22 5.17
C SER A 4 -0.74 -2.03 4.00
N ASP A 5 -1.63 -2.98 4.31
CA ASP A 5 -2.24 -3.85 3.30
C ASP A 5 -3.31 -3.12 2.49
N SER A 6 -4.05 -2.21 3.13
CA SER A 6 -4.97 -1.31 2.44
C SER A 6 -4.22 -0.46 1.41
N LEU A 7 -3.08 0.12 1.79
CA LEU A 7 -2.23 0.86 0.85
C LEU A 7 -1.72 -0.05 -0.28
N ASN A 8 -1.29 -1.29 0.01
CA ASN A 8 -0.82 -2.22 -1.02
C ASN A 8 -1.88 -2.49 -2.11
N LEU A 9 -3.15 -2.64 -1.71
CA LEU A 9 -4.27 -2.86 -2.63
C LEU A 9 -4.75 -1.56 -3.31
N SER A 10 -4.71 -0.44 -2.59
CA SER A 10 -5.26 0.84 -3.04
C SER A 10 -4.26 1.75 -3.71
N THR A 11 -2.96 1.44 -3.74
CA THR A 11 -1.99 2.28 -4.43
C THR A 11 -2.11 2.11 -5.93
N LYS A 12 -2.59 3.16 -6.58
CA LYS A 12 -2.28 3.52 -7.96
C LYS A 12 -1.51 4.82 -7.90
N THR A 13 -0.21 4.73 -7.62
CA THR A 13 0.66 5.89 -7.70
C THR A 13 1.22 5.94 -9.10
N GLU A 14 0.49 6.59 -10.01
CA GLU A 14 1.04 6.86 -11.32
C GLU A 14 2.20 7.85 -11.15
N ILE A 15 3.38 7.36 -11.55
CA ILE A 15 4.48 8.17 -12.06
C ILE A 15 5.01 9.21 -11.05
N PHE A 16 5.84 8.74 -10.11
CA PHE A 16 6.91 9.61 -9.65
C PHE A 16 7.91 9.78 -10.81
N ASN A 17 7.91 10.95 -11.44
CA ASN A 17 9.05 11.41 -12.22
C ASN A 17 10.25 11.48 -11.28
N ILE A 18 11.05 10.42 -11.24
CA ILE A 18 12.34 10.49 -10.59
C ILE A 18 13.36 10.55 -11.72
N SER A 19 13.88 11.75 -11.97
CA SER A 19 15.15 11.90 -12.68
C SER A 19 16.24 11.36 -11.77
N LEU A 20 16.28 10.04 -11.66
CA LEU A 20 17.36 9.38 -10.98
C LEU A 20 18.47 9.22 -12.00
N LYS A 21 19.66 9.69 -11.64
CA LYS A 21 20.86 8.93 -11.99
C LYS A 21 20.84 7.62 -11.20
N ILE A 22 19.83 6.75 -11.40
CA ILE A 22 20.02 5.35 -11.02
C ILE A 22 20.97 4.86 -12.10
N GLN A 23 22.23 4.69 -11.75
CA GLN A 23 23.07 3.77 -12.48
C GLN A 23 22.48 2.39 -12.21
N ILE A 24 21.45 2.03 -12.99
CA ILE A 24 20.80 0.73 -12.85
C ILE A 24 21.92 -0.27 -13.12
N CYS A 25 21.92 -1.39 -12.40
CA CYS A 25 22.68 -2.60 -12.73
C CYS A 25 22.30 -3.19 -14.10
N LEU A 26 21.86 -2.38 -15.07
CA LEU A 26 21.95 -2.69 -16.48
C LEU A 26 23.43 -2.59 -16.82
N LYS A 27 23.94 -3.53 -17.62
CA LYS A 27 25.30 -3.46 -18.14
C LYS A 27 25.53 -2.27 -19.09
N GLU A 28 24.53 -1.41 -19.26
CA GLU A 28 24.48 -0.33 -20.24
C GLU A 28 24.30 1.03 -19.58
N LYS A 29 24.86 2.06 -20.23
CA LYS A 29 24.78 3.45 -19.77
C LYS A 29 23.45 4.06 -20.19
N ILE A 30 22.73 4.64 -19.23
CA ILE A 30 21.52 5.40 -19.49
C ILE A 30 21.90 6.82 -19.97
N PRO A 31 21.38 7.29 -21.13
CA PRO A 31 21.64 8.64 -21.61
C PRO A 31 21.19 9.72 -20.64
N LYS A 32 21.88 10.87 -20.66
CA LYS A 32 21.45 12.04 -19.88
C LYS A 32 20.12 12.55 -20.41
N GLY A 33 19.18 12.82 -19.50
CA GLY A 33 17.84 13.31 -19.86
C GLY A 33 16.82 12.21 -20.10
N THR A 34 17.16 10.94 -19.85
CA THR A 34 16.20 9.84 -19.84
C THR A 34 15.39 9.86 -18.54
N ASP A 35 14.07 9.90 -18.66
CA ASP A 35 13.17 9.72 -17.54
C ASP A 35 13.05 8.23 -17.18
N ILE A 36 13.16 7.93 -15.88
CA ILE A 36 13.05 6.57 -15.36
C ILE A 36 11.78 6.49 -14.53
N PHE A 37 10.92 5.55 -14.91
CA PHE A 37 9.67 5.28 -14.21
C PHE A 37 9.76 3.94 -13.50
N MET A 38 9.44 3.92 -12.22
CA MET A 38 9.27 2.68 -11.46
C MET A 38 7.77 2.38 -11.34
N ASN A 39 7.34 1.26 -11.94
CA ASN A 39 5.97 0.77 -11.77
C ASN A 39 5.83 0.02 -10.44
N THR A 40 5.72 0.77 -9.35
CA THR A 40 5.55 0.18 -8.01
C THR A 40 4.23 -0.57 -7.84
N GLU A 41 3.19 -0.23 -8.61
CA GLU A 41 1.89 -0.89 -8.54
C GLU A 41 1.98 -2.36 -8.96
N GLU A 42 2.60 -2.63 -10.11
CA GLU A 42 2.77 -3.99 -10.61
C GLU A 42 3.61 -4.83 -9.65
N ILE A 43 4.70 -4.26 -9.14
CA ILE A 43 5.59 -4.95 -8.19
C ILE A 43 4.83 -5.36 -6.91
N MET A 44 3.96 -4.48 -6.40
CA MET A 44 3.13 -4.75 -5.21
C MET A 44 2.00 -5.75 -5.47
N LYS A 45 1.60 -5.94 -6.74
CA LYS A 45 0.54 -6.87 -7.16
C LYS A 45 1.08 -8.19 -7.72
N GLU A 46 2.39 -8.38 -7.73
CA GLU A 46 3.01 -9.56 -8.29
C GLU A 46 3.06 -10.71 -7.27
N SER A 47 2.59 -11.89 -7.68
CA SER A 47 2.51 -13.08 -6.82
C SER A 47 3.88 -13.58 -6.35
N LYS A 48 4.94 -13.26 -7.12
CA LYS A 48 6.33 -13.52 -6.77
C LYS A 48 6.75 -12.78 -5.50
N ASN A 49 6.27 -11.55 -5.31
CA ASN A 49 6.61 -10.74 -4.15
C ASN A 49 5.64 -10.98 -2.98
N TYR A 50 4.36 -11.23 -3.28
CA TYR A 50 3.32 -11.46 -2.29
C TYR A 50 2.35 -12.58 -2.72
N PRO A 51 2.20 -13.68 -1.95
CA PRO A 51 1.17 -14.68 -2.24
C PRO A 51 -0.22 -14.06 -2.09
N GLU A 52 -1.15 -14.38 -3.00
CA GLU A 52 -2.50 -13.77 -3.08
C GLU A 52 -2.45 -12.22 -2.99
N PRO A 53 -1.76 -11.55 -3.93
CA PRO A 53 -1.46 -10.11 -3.82
C PRO A 53 -2.70 -9.21 -3.96
N LEU A 54 -3.78 -9.73 -4.54
CA LEU A 54 -5.05 -9.02 -4.71
C LEU A 54 -6.01 -9.21 -3.53
N ARG A 55 -5.66 -10.05 -2.56
CA ARG A 55 -6.47 -10.32 -1.38
C ARG A 55 -6.02 -9.45 -0.21
N PHE A 56 -6.99 -8.91 0.52
CA PHE A 56 -6.73 -8.18 1.76
C PHE A 56 -6.33 -9.17 2.88
N ILE A 57 -5.05 -9.15 3.23
CA ILE A 57 -4.39 -9.98 4.25
C ILE A 57 -3.47 -9.08 5.10
N PRO A 58 -4.02 -8.36 6.10
CA PRO A 58 -3.26 -7.48 7.00
C PRO A 58 -2.10 -8.16 7.72
N GLU A 59 -2.26 -9.45 8.05
CA GLU A 59 -1.30 -10.26 8.80
C GLU A 59 0.05 -10.39 8.09
N ARG A 60 0.07 -10.17 6.77
CA ARG A 60 1.28 -10.17 5.94
C ARG A 60 2.36 -9.21 6.46
N TRP A 61 1.95 -8.09 7.04
CA TRP A 61 2.83 -7.02 7.50
C TRP A 61 3.26 -7.15 8.97
N LEU A 62 2.90 -8.26 9.63
CA LEU A 62 3.35 -8.53 10.99
C LEU A 62 4.84 -8.89 10.99
N ARG A 63 5.56 -8.44 12.03
CA ARG A 63 6.97 -8.77 12.18
C ARG A 63 7.10 -10.27 12.43
N GLU A 64 7.98 -10.89 11.65
CA GLU A 64 8.26 -12.31 11.77
C GLU A 64 8.98 -12.61 13.09
N ASN A 65 8.29 -13.33 13.99
CA ASN A 65 8.92 -14.07 15.08
C ASN A 65 8.33 -15.50 15.08
N ASN A 66 9.03 -16.44 15.71
CA ASN A 66 8.65 -17.86 15.66
C ASN A 66 7.23 -18.11 16.19
N GLU A 67 6.76 -17.30 17.15
CA GLU A 67 5.41 -17.37 17.70
C GLU A 67 4.32 -16.90 16.73
N ILE A 68 4.57 -15.81 16.00
CA ILE A 68 3.62 -15.25 15.02
C ILE A 68 3.54 -16.14 13.78
N LYS A 69 4.64 -16.74 13.32
CA LYS A 69 4.61 -17.72 12.22
C LYS A 69 3.70 -18.91 12.49
N SER A 70 3.68 -19.41 13.73
CA SER A 70 2.79 -20.51 14.14
C SER A 70 1.32 -20.10 14.23
N LYS A 71 1.02 -18.81 14.46
CA LYS A 71 -0.35 -18.29 14.61
C LYS A 71 -0.92 -17.68 13.32
N CYS A 72 -0.05 -17.17 12.45
CA CYS A 72 -0.37 -16.43 11.24
C CYS A 72 0.54 -16.89 10.08
N PRO A 73 0.13 -17.91 9.30
CA PRO A 73 0.95 -18.46 8.21
C PRO A 73 1.21 -17.45 7.07
N HIS A 74 0.45 -16.36 7.03
CA HIS A 74 0.59 -15.29 6.05
C HIS A 74 1.66 -14.25 6.40
N ALA A 75 2.15 -14.22 7.65
CA ALA A 75 3.19 -13.28 8.07
C ALA A 75 4.50 -13.58 7.31
N ARG A 76 4.86 -12.72 6.36
CA ARG A 76 6.04 -12.87 5.51
C ARG A 76 6.72 -11.54 5.31
N LYS A 77 8.05 -11.53 5.43
CA LYS A 77 8.88 -10.42 4.96
C LYS A 77 8.91 -10.45 3.43
N SER A 78 8.70 -9.30 2.78
CA SER A 78 8.94 -9.19 1.33
C SER A 78 10.39 -9.56 1.02
N GLU A 79 10.62 -10.26 -0.10
CA GLU A 79 11.97 -10.70 -0.49
C GLU A 79 12.94 -9.51 -0.66
N HIS A 80 12.40 -8.35 -1.04
CA HIS A 80 13.19 -7.15 -1.28
C HIS A 80 12.57 -5.91 -0.59
N PRO A 81 13.39 -5.02 -0.01
CA PRO A 81 12.90 -3.87 0.78
C PRO A 81 12.21 -2.80 -0.05
N PHE A 82 12.44 -2.78 -1.37
CA PHE A 82 11.84 -1.80 -2.28
C PHE A 82 10.58 -2.31 -3.00
N VAL A 83 10.02 -3.44 -2.58
CA VAL A 83 8.75 -3.95 -3.14
C VAL A 83 7.58 -3.09 -2.66
N TYR A 84 7.63 -2.62 -1.41
CA TYR A 84 6.57 -1.81 -0.81
C TYR A 84 7.04 -0.38 -0.58
N MET A 85 6.58 0.55 -1.43
CA MET A 85 6.93 1.97 -1.35
C MET A 85 5.74 2.89 -1.67
N PRO A 86 4.62 2.78 -0.93
CA PRO A 86 3.41 3.59 -1.21
C PRO A 86 3.66 5.10 -1.07
N PHE A 87 4.68 5.49 -0.29
CA PHE A 87 5.06 6.88 -0.04
C PHE A 87 6.42 7.26 -0.67
N GLY A 88 6.93 6.42 -1.57
CA GLY A 88 8.28 6.56 -2.12
C GLY A 88 9.39 6.27 -1.10
N PHE A 89 10.64 6.53 -1.50
CA PHE A 89 11.83 6.31 -0.70
C PHE A 89 12.86 7.43 -0.90
N GLY A 90 13.74 7.64 0.09
CA GLY A 90 14.83 8.61 0.02
C GLY A 90 14.38 10.06 0.26
N PRO A 91 15.19 11.05 -0.15
CA PRO A 91 14.98 12.46 0.20
C PRO A 91 13.73 13.10 -0.42
N ARG A 92 13.13 12.44 -1.43
CA ARG A 92 11.91 12.88 -2.11
C ARG A 92 10.68 12.03 -1.75
N MET A 93 10.77 11.25 -0.67
CA MET A 93 9.61 10.54 -0.13
C MET A 93 8.53 11.53 0.33
N CYS A 94 7.29 11.05 0.45
CA CYS A 94 6.16 11.86 0.93
C CYS A 94 6.49 12.49 2.28
N ILE A 95 6.53 13.83 2.31
CA ILE A 95 6.77 14.60 3.54
C ILE A 95 5.69 14.36 4.59
N GLY A 96 4.46 14.08 4.15
CA GLY A 96 3.31 13.81 5.01
C GLY A 96 3.24 12.39 5.58
N LYS A 97 4.16 11.47 5.20
CA LYS A 97 4.07 10.06 5.61
C LYS A 97 3.87 9.90 7.12
N ARG A 98 4.68 10.59 7.93
CA ARG A 98 4.62 10.47 9.39
C ARG A 98 3.33 11.01 9.98
N ILE A 99 2.78 12.06 9.38
CA ILE A 99 1.52 12.67 9.81
C ILE A 99 0.37 11.72 9.49
N VAL A 100 0.32 11.22 8.25
CA VAL A 100 -0.71 10.28 7.79
C VAL A 100 -0.68 8.97 8.58
N ASP A 101 0.50 8.42 8.88
CA ASP A 101 0.61 7.20 9.69
C ASP A 101 -0.06 7.40 11.06
N LEU A 102 0.23 8.53 11.75
CA LEU A 102 -0.35 8.83 13.06
C LEU A 102 -1.85 9.12 12.99
N GLU A 103 -2.29 9.92 12.02
CA GLU A 103 -3.70 10.26 11.85
C GLU A 103 -4.56 9.03 11.54
N LEU A 104 -4.07 8.14 10.67
CA LEU A 104 -4.76 6.89 10.35
C LEU A 104 -4.80 5.94 11.55
N GLU A 105 -3.68 5.79 12.28
CA GLU A 105 -3.66 4.93 13.46
C GLU A 105 -4.63 5.40 14.54
N ILE A 106 -4.62 6.70 14.86
CA ILE A 106 -5.51 7.29 15.86
C ILE A 106 -6.96 7.26 15.39
N GLY A 107 -7.22 7.68 14.14
CA GLY A 107 -8.57 7.75 13.57
C GLY A 107 -9.23 6.38 13.52
N LEU A 108 -8.54 5.37 12.96
CA LEU A 108 -9.05 4.00 12.88
C LEU A 108 -9.27 3.42 14.27
N THR A 109 -8.33 3.62 15.22
CA THR A 109 -8.49 3.13 16.59
C THR A 109 -9.72 3.72 17.27
N LYS A 110 -9.98 5.03 17.09
CA LYS A 110 -11.16 5.68 17.65
C LYS A 110 -12.45 5.12 17.05
N ILE A 111 -12.52 4.97 15.72
CA ILE A 111 -13.72 4.48 15.05
C ILE A 111 -14.00 3.03 15.48
N LEU A 112 -12.99 2.15 15.41
CA LEU A 112 -13.13 0.73 15.74
C LEU A 112 -13.45 0.44 17.21
N ARG A 113 -13.14 1.38 18.13
CA ARG A 113 -13.48 1.25 19.55
C ARG A 113 -14.91 1.61 19.90
N HIS A 114 -15.56 2.46 19.10
CA HIS A 114 -16.90 2.98 19.40
C HIS A 114 -17.96 2.44 18.45
N TYR A 115 -17.57 2.03 17.24
CA TYR A 115 -18.51 1.66 16.19
C TYR A 115 -18.18 0.30 15.56
N LYS A 116 -19.22 -0.49 15.35
CA LYS A 116 -19.25 -1.55 14.35
C LYS A 116 -19.57 -0.93 12.98
N ILE A 117 -18.71 -1.19 12.00
CA ILE A 117 -18.83 -0.65 10.63
C ILE A 117 -19.28 -1.76 9.68
N GLU A 118 -20.31 -1.50 8.86
CA GLU A 118 -20.81 -2.41 7.84
C GLU A 118 -20.87 -1.70 6.48
N TYR A 119 -20.52 -2.40 5.40
CA TYR A 119 -20.65 -1.93 4.03
C TYR A 119 -21.47 -2.94 3.23
N ASN A 120 -22.69 -2.55 2.84
CA ASN A 120 -23.70 -3.46 2.28
C ASN A 120 -23.86 -3.33 0.76
N TYR A 121 -22.86 -2.76 0.08
CA TYR A 121 -22.89 -2.50 -1.36
C TYR A 121 -21.79 -3.31 -2.05
N PRO A 122 -21.94 -3.64 -3.35
CA PRO A 122 -20.91 -4.36 -4.07
C PRO A 122 -19.58 -3.58 -4.04
N PRO A 123 -18.45 -4.26 -3.79
CA PRO A 123 -17.13 -3.63 -3.75
C PRO A 123 -16.59 -3.32 -5.16
N GLU A 124 -17.18 -3.92 -6.19
CA GLU A 124 -16.83 -3.74 -7.59
C GLU A 124 -17.24 -2.33 -8.05
N GLU A 125 -16.32 -1.64 -8.73
CA GLU A 125 -16.49 -0.28 -9.29
C GLU A 125 -16.60 0.90 -8.30
N VAL A 126 -16.36 0.69 -7.01
CA VAL A 126 -16.48 1.75 -6.00
C VAL A 126 -15.49 2.90 -6.22
N PHE A 127 -14.32 2.61 -6.79
CA PHE A 127 -13.25 3.58 -7.01
C PHE A 127 -12.95 3.77 -8.51
N THR A 128 -12.62 5.01 -8.87
CA THR A 128 -12.00 5.38 -10.14
C THR A 128 -10.59 5.89 -9.88
N SER A 129 -9.70 5.62 -10.81
CA SER A 129 -8.31 6.06 -10.73
C SER A 129 -8.05 7.11 -11.80
N TYR A 130 -7.66 8.30 -11.34
CA TYR A 130 -6.94 9.27 -12.16
C TYR A 130 -5.53 9.36 -11.58
N LEU A 131 -5.18 10.45 -10.91
CA LEU A 131 -3.89 10.58 -10.18
C LEU A 131 -3.88 9.86 -8.82
N ILE A 132 -5.04 9.75 -8.20
CA ILE A 132 -5.27 9.03 -6.95
C ILE A 132 -6.59 8.25 -7.07
N ASN A 133 -6.74 7.19 -6.29
CA ASN A 133 -8.00 6.47 -6.21
C ASN A 133 -9.05 7.34 -5.50
N THR A 134 -10.17 7.58 -6.18
CA THR A 134 -11.28 8.37 -5.66
C THR A 134 -12.57 7.56 -5.79
N PRO A 135 -13.49 7.67 -4.82
CA PRO A 135 -14.76 6.96 -4.91
C PRO A 135 -15.61 7.55 -6.05
N LYS A 136 -16.20 6.70 -6.88
CA LYS A 136 -17.12 7.12 -7.96
C LYS A 136 -18.46 7.65 -7.43
N ALA A 137 -18.84 7.20 -6.23
CA ALA A 137 -20.09 7.54 -5.57
C ALA A 137 -19.88 7.65 -4.05
N PRO A 138 -20.76 8.34 -3.31
CA PRO A 138 -20.70 8.41 -1.86
C PRO A 138 -20.69 7.02 -1.21
N LEU A 139 -19.71 6.75 -0.35
CA LEU A 139 -19.60 5.49 0.39
C LEU A 139 -20.60 5.48 1.54
N LYS A 140 -21.64 4.67 1.41
CA LYS A 140 -22.72 4.55 2.40
C LYS A 140 -22.37 3.48 3.45
N PHE A 141 -21.44 3.81 4.34
CA PHE A 141 -21.14 2.97 5.50
C PHE A 141 -22.25 3.07 6.55
N LYS A 142 -22.57 1.93 7.17
CA LYS A 142 -23.44 1.88 8.34
C LYS A 142 -22.58 1.77 9.59
N PHE A 143 -22.74 2.71 10.49
CA PHE A 143 -22.10 2.71 11.81
C PHE A 143 -23.14 2.32 12.86
N THR A 144 -22.79 1.38 13.72
CA THR A 144 -23.61 0.97 14.88
C THR A 144 -22.75 1.10 16.12
N ASP A 145 -23.22 1.79 17.16
CA ASP A 145 -22.48 1.89 18.42
C ASP A 145 -22.20 0.50 19.01
N LEU A 146 -21.01 0.31 19.59
CA LEU A 146 -20.61 -0.91 20.29
C LEU A 146 -21.13 -0.98 21.73
#